data_AF-A0A7C2X4J4-F1
#
_entry.id   AF-A0A7C2X4J4-F1
#
_cell.length_a   1.000
_cell.length_b   1.000
_cell.length_c   1.000
_cell.angle_alpha   90.00
_cell.angle_beta   90.00
_cell.angle_gamma   90.00
#
_symmetry.space_group_name_H-M   'P 1'
#
loop_
_entity.id
_entity.type
_entity.pdbx_description
1 polymer ?
#
loop_
_entity_poly.entity_id
_entity_poly.type
_entity_poly.pdbx_seq_one_letter_code
_entity_poly.pdbx_strand_id
1 'polypeptide(L)'
;MKIINRYSFGLMAAVVFLVIVIFTLRGGLNGRHLIVLGALSLGIVLAYRFLNPDSSSPVDSDRILAEIHSGSPVLLEFQSPY
;
A
#
# COMPACT_ATOMS: atom_id res chain seq x y z
N MET A 1 6.17 1.43 14.37
CA MET A 1 5.83 0.31 13.45
C MET A 1 4.57 0.57 12.61
N LYS A 2 3.51 1.21 13.12
CA LYS A 2 2.28 1.55 12.33
C LYS A 2 2.54 2.44 11.09
N ILE A 3 3.44 3.42 11.18
CA ILE A 3 3.78 4.34 10.07
C ILE A 3 4.41 3.59 8.88
N ILE A 4 5.33 2.66 9.14
CA ILE A 4 6.02 1.90 8.08
C ILE A 4 5.03 1.00 7.34
N ASN A 5 4.10 0.34 8.04
CA ASN A 5 3.09 -0.49 7.38
C ASN A 5 2.13 0.35 6.53
N ARG A 6 1.67 1.49 7.06
CA ARG A 6 0.73 2.39 6.36
C ARG A 6 1.28 2.91 5.04
N TYR A 7 2.56 3.27 5.01
CA TYR A 7 3.19 3.83 3.80
C TYR A 7 3.96 2.78 2.98
N SER A 8 4.01 1.52 3.43
CA SER A 8 4.81 0.46 2.77
C SER A 8 4.43 0.29 1.30
N PHE A 9 3.13 0.26 1.00
CA PHE A 9 2.63 0.13 -0.36
C PHE A 9 3.05 1.31 -1.24
N GLY A 10 2.81 2.55 -0.78
CA GLY A 10 3.17 3.75 -1.53
C GLY A 10 4.68 3.87 -1.75
N LEU A 11 5.48 3.52 -0.74
CA LEU A 11 6.93 3.57 -0.79
C LEU A 11 7.48 2.51 -1.77
N MET A 12 6.94 1.28 -1.73
CA MET A 12 7.29 0.22 -2.68
C MET A 12 6.91 0.60 -4.12
N ALA A 13 5.71 1.12 -4.33
CA ALA A 13 5.25 1.59 -5.64
C ALA A 13 6.16 2.71 -6.18
N ALA A 14 6.57 3.66 -5.33
CA ALA A 14 7.48 4.74 -5.69
C ALA A 14 8.87 4.21 -6.09
N VAL A 15 9.43 3.25 -5.34
CA VAL A 15 10.72 2.63 -5.66
C VAL A 15 10.65 1.89 -6.99
N VAL A 16 9.63 1.07 -7.21
CA VAL A 16 9.44 0.34 -8.47
C VAL A 16 9.29 1.30 -9.64
N PHE A 17 8.48 2.35 -9.49
CA PHE A 17 8.30 3.37 -10.51
C PHE A 17 9.62 4.08 -10.84
N LEU A 18 10.40 4.45 -9.81
CA LEU A 18 11.70 5.10 -9.98
C LEU A 18 12.70 4.21 -10.75
N VAL A 19 12.75 2.92 -10.44
CA VAL A 19 13.58 1.95 -11.18
C VAL A 19 13.16 1.90 -12.65
N ILE A 20 11.86 1.81 -12.93
CA ILE A 20 11.36 1.78 -14.31
C ILE A 20 11.71 3.07 -15.06
N VAL A 21 11.56 4.24 -14.42
CA VAL A 21 11.95 5.53 -14.99
C VAL A 21 13.44 5.53 -15.35
N ILE A 22 14.31 5.16 -14.41
CA ILE A 22 15.76 5.15 -14.63
C ILE A 22 16.14 4.23 -15.81
N PHE A 23 15.60 3.01 -15.84
CA PHE A 23 15.87 2.07 -16.94
C PHE A 23 15.34 2.57 -18.28
N THR A 24 14.15 3.15 -18.28
CA THR A 24 13.48 3.66 -19.48
C THR A 24 14.23 4.88 -20.06
N LEU A 25 14.79 5.74 -19.21
CA LEU A 25 15.51 6.94 -19.60
C LEU A 25 16.98 6.70 -19.93
N ARG A 26 17.56 5.57 -19.50
CA ARG A 26 18.98 5.23 -19.75
C ARG A 26 19.34 5.14 -21.22
N GLY A 27 18.37 4.83 -22.09
CA GLY A 27 18.55 4.76 -23.55
C GLY A 27 18.24 6.08 -24.29
N GLY A 28 17.92 7.16 -23.58
CA GLY A 28 17.47 8.42 -24.17
C GLY A 28 15.94 8.61 -24.11
N LEU A 29 15.52 9.86 -24.25
CA LEU A 29 14.13 10.28 -24.08
C LEU A 29 13.45 10.43 -25.44
N ASN A 30 12.64 9.44 -25.84
CA ASN A 30 11.76 9.56 -27.02
C ASN A 30 10.29 9.70 -26.59
N GLY A 31 9.44 10.26 -27.46
CA GLY A 31 8.00 10.47 -27.16
C GLY A 31 7.26 9.20 -26.73
N ARG A 32 7.68 8.02 -27.23
CA ARG A 32 7.15 6.72 -26.79
C ARG A 32 7.41 6.43 -25.31
N HIS A 33 8.55 6.88 -24.76
CA HIS A 33 8.86 6.71 -23.33
C HIS A 33 7.91 7.55 -22.46
N LEU A 34 7.54 8.75 -22.91
CA LEU A 34 6.56 9.60 -22.20
C LEU A 34 5.18 8.96 -22.17
N ILE A 35 4.74 8.34 -23.27
CA ILE A 35 3.45 7.63 -23.32
C ILE A 35 3.47 6.43 -22.37
N VAL A 36 4.56 5.65 -22.35
CA VAL A 36 4.69 4.48 -21.45
C VAL A 36 4.70 4.93 -19.98
N LEU A 37 5.46 5.98 -19.65
CA LEU A 37 5.50 6.53 -18.29
C LEU A 37 4.14 7.08 -17.85
N GLY A 38 3.43 7.75 -18.75
CA GLY A 38 2.07 8.24 -18.51
C GLY A 38 1.07 7.12 -18.29
N ALA A 39 1.11 6.06 -19.12
CA ALA A 39 0.23 4.90 -18.95
C ALA A 39 0.54 4.15 -17.63
N LEU A 40 1.82 4.01 -17.28
CA LEU A 40 2.26 3.36 -16.05
C LEU A 40 1.80 4.12 -14.82
N SER A 41 1.99 5.45 -14.79
CA SER A 41 1.55 6.27 -13.66
C SER A 41 0.03 6.21 -13.48
N LEU A 42 -0.73 6.25 -14.59
CA LEU A 42 -2.18 6.11 -14.58
C LEU A 42 -2.61 4.74 -14.02
N GLY A 43 -1.92 3.66 -14.43
CA GLY A 43 -2.16 2.32 -13.91
C GLY A 43 -1.91 2.22 -12.40
N ILE A 44 -0.86 2.84 -11.88
CA ILE A 44 -0.57 2.88 -10.44
C ILE A 44 -1.66 3.64 -9.68
N VAL A 45 -2.11 4.79 -10.20
CA VAL A 45 -3.18 5.58 -9.57
C VAL A 45 -4.49 4.78 -9.54
N LEU A 46 -4.84 4.11 -10.64
CA LEU A 46 -6.02 3.24 -10.70
C LEU A 46 -5.88 2.07 -9.71
N ALA A 47 -4.74 1.38 -9.70
CA ALA A 47 -4.47 0.30 -8.77
C ALA A 47 -4.62 0.77 -7.31
N TYR A 48 -4.04 1.92 -6.96
CA TYR A 48 -4.18 2.50 -5.62
C TYR A 48 -5.64 2.74 -5.24
N ARG A 49 -6.44 3.30 -6.17
CA ARG A 49 -7.85 3.60 -5.92
C ARG A 49 -8.72 2.35 -5.81
N PHE A 50 -8.47 1.33 -6.63
CA PHE A 50 -9.29 0.12 -6.68
C PHE A 50 -8.91 -0.91 -5.61
N LEU A 51 -7.61 -1.03 -5.27
CA LEU A 51 -7.12 -2.02 -4.31
C LEU A 51 -7.18 -1.52 -2.87
N ASN A 52 -7.46 -0.23 -2.63
CA ASN A 52 -7.70 0.36 -1.31
C ASN A 52 -6.73 -0.17 -0.22
N PRO A 53 -5.40 0.06 -0.35
CA PRO A 53 -4.41 -0.51 0.56
C PRO A 53 -4.57 -0.09 2.03
N ASP A 54 -5.33 0.98 2.32
CA ASP A 54 -5.70 1.42 3.68
C ASP A 54 -6.83 0.58 4.32
N SER A 55 -7.48 -0.33 3.58
CA SER A 55 -8.59 -1.15 4.08
C SER A 55 -8.17 -2.31 5.00
N SER A 56 -6.87 -2.44 5.31
CA SER A 56 -6.46 -3.10 6.54
C SER A 56 -6.99 -2.27 7.70
N SER A 57 -8.25 -2.51 8.08
CA SER A 57 -8.90 -1.89 9.23
C SER A 57 -7.87 -1.85 10.35
N PRO A 58 -7.50 -0.66 10.86
CA PRO A 58 -6.65 -0.61 12.03
C PRO A 58 -7.44 -1.32 13.12
N VAL A 59 -7.06 -2.56 13.41
CA VAL A 59 -7.55 -3.27 14.58
C VAL A 59 -7.25 -2.33 15.72
N ASP A 60 -8.30 -1.75 16.29
CA ASP A 60 -8.21 -0.75 17.33
C ASP A 60 -7.78 -1.47 18.60
N SER A 61 -6.47 -1.65 18.71
CA SER A 61 -5.81 -2.38 19.78
C SER A 61 -6.24 -1.89 21.15
N ASP A 62 -6.54 -0.60 21.25
CA ASP A 62 -6.89 0.06 22.50
C ASP A 62 -8.35 -0.27 22.87
N ARG A 63 -9.24 -0.36 21.88
CA ARG A 63 -10.60 -0.88 22.05
C ARG A 63 -10.60 -2.36 22.44
N ILE A 64 -9.78 -3.19 21.79
CA ILE A 64 -9.67 -4.62 22.12
C ILE A 64 -9.14 -4.82 23.55
N LEU A 65 -8.10 -4.06 23.95
CA LEU A 65 -7.55 -4.13 25.31
C LEU A 65 -8.58 -3.70 26.36
N ALA A 66 -9.39 -2.70 26.07
CA ALA A 66 -10.50 -2.29 26.95
C ALA A 66 -11.56 -3.39 27.08
N GLU A 67 -11.85 -4.11 26.00
CA GLU A 67 -12.82 -5.21 26.00
C GLU A 67 -12.29 -6.45 26.74
N ILE A 68 -10.99 -6.79 26.61
CA ILE A 68 -10.35 -7.88 27.37
C ILE A 68 -10.35 -7.59 28.88
N HIS A 69 -10.15 -6.34 29.29
CA HIS A 69 -10.20 -5.94 30.70
C HIS A 69 -11.63 -5.82 31.26
N SER A 70 -12.67 -5.97 30.44
CA SER A 70 -14.08 -5.88 30.89
C SER A 70 -14.57 -7.12 31.65
N GLY A 71 -13.79 -8.19 31.71
CA GLY A 71 -14.15 -9.45 32.37
C GLY A 71 -15.11 -10.34 31.58
N SER A 72 -15.57 -9.90 30.40
CA SER A 72 -16.31 -10.74 29.45
C SER A 72 -15.34 -11.51 28.54
N PRO A 73 -15.60 -12.80 28.25
CA PRO A 73 -14.80 -13.55 27.30
C PRO A 73 -14.93 -12.93 25.90
N VAL A 74 -13.87 -12.29 25.43
CA VAL A 74 -13.78 -11.70 24.09
C VAL A 74 -13.25 -12.74 23.13
N LEU A 75 -14.04 -13.05 22.10
CA LEU A 75 -13.62 -13.94 21.03
C LEU A 75 -12.75 -13.13 20.06
N LEU A 76 -11.43 -13.24 20.23
CA LEU A 76 -10.46 -12.63 19.33
C LEU A 76 -10.37 -13.49 18.08
N GLU A 77 -11.21 -13.18 17.09
CA GLU A 77 -11.01 -13.67 15.73
C GLU A 77 -9.83 -12.91 15.13
N PHE A 78 -8.63 -13.47 15.33
CA PHE A 78 -7.49 -13.10 14.51
C PHE A 78 -7.84 -13.52 13.08
N GLN A 79 -8.24 -12.56 12.26
CA GLN A 79 -8.26 -12.70 10.81
C GLN A 79 -6.80 -12.93 10.39
N SER A 80 -6.35 -14.20 10.50
CA SER A 80 -5.06 -14.65 10.01
C SER A 80 -5.09 -14.43 8.49
N PRO A 81 -4.26 -13.55 7.94
CA PRO A 81 -4.26 -13.27 6.51
C PRO A 81 -3.40 -14.26 5.71
N TYR A 82 -3.12 -15.46 6.25
CA TYR A 82 -2.54 -16.57 5.50
C TYR A 82 -3.64 -17.43 4.87
#